data_AF-A0A7T8AE17-F1
#
_entry.id   AF-A0A7T8AE17-F1
#
_cell.length_a   1.000
_cell.length_b   1.000
_cell.length_c   1.000
_cell.angle_alpha   90.00
_cell.angle_beta   90.00
_cell.angle_gamma   90.00
#
_symmetry.space_group_name_H-M   'P 1'
#
loop_
_entity.id
_entity.type
_entity.pdbx_description
1 polymer ?
#
loop_
_entity_poly.entity_id
_entity_poly.type
_entity_poly.pdbx_seq_one_letter_code
_entity_poly.pdbx_strand_id
1 'polypeptide(L)'
;MTDDNSTPETEAPETEANAEKLPPDHVAINPRSEFFDADRLRRGIAIRFKGTQRRDIEEYCISEGWVRVQAGKTMDRKGNPLTIKLNGPVEAWYEDLGDDAPVAKKG
;
A
#
# COMPACT_ATOMS: atom_id res chain seq x y z
N MET A 1 2.76 51.06 -3.23
CA MET A 1 3.11 50.95 -1.80
C MET A 1 1.80 51.14 -1.06
N THR A 2 1.05 50.11 -0.70
CA THR A 2 1.42 48.75 -0.29
C THR A 2 0.33 47.79 -0.77
N ASP A 3 0.75 46.65 -1.30
CA ASP A 3 -0.10 45.51 -1.63
C ASP A 3 -0.71 44.94 -0.34
N ASP A 4 -2.03 45.07 -0.23
CA ASP A 4 -2.88 44.43 0.77
C ASP A 4 -3.89 43.60 -0.02
N ASN A 5 -3.73 42.27 -0.02
CA ASN A 5 -4.84 41.32 0.06
C ASN A 5 -4.35 39.85 0.18
N SER A 6 -4.78 39.20 1.26
CA SER A 6 -5.10 37.77 1.39
C SER A 6 -4.02 36.71 1.08
N THR A 7 -3.41 36.25 2.17
CA THR A 7 -3.41 34.83 2.56
C THR A 7 -4.66 34.09 2.04
N PRO A 8 -4.45 32.91 1.44
CA PRO A 8 -5.07 31.71 1.98
C PRO A 8 -3.92 30.78 2.39
N GLU A 9 -3.66 30.50 3.67
CA GLU A 9 -4.41 29.47 4.41
C GLU A 9 -4.84 28.37 3.44
N THR A 10 -3.85 27.60 2.98
CA THR A 10 -4.09 26.26 2.45
C THR A 10 -4.26 25.35 3.67
N GLU A 11 -5.40 25.46 4.33
CA GLU A 11 -5.85 24.49 5.33
C GLU A 11 -6.93 23.63 4.64
N ALA A 12 -6.58 22.35 4.40
CA ALA A 12 -7.39 21.24 3.86
C ALA A 12 -7.88 21.33 2.39
N PRO A 13 -7.48 20.36 1.53
CA PRO A 13 -7.96 18.98 1.68
C PRO A 13 -6.80 17.97 1.57
N GLU A 14 -5.89 17.97 2.55
CA GLU A 14 -4.76 17.04 2.53
C GLU A 14 -5.17 15.58 2.79
N THR A 15 -6.38 15.35 3.32
CA THR A 15 -6.89 14.01 3.65
C THR A 15 -7.47 13.26 2.44
N GLU A 16 -8.07 13.97 1.47
CA GLU A 16 -8.66 13.34 0.26
C GLU A 16 -7.62 13.11 -0.84
N ALA A 17 -6.68 14.06 -1.01
CA ALA A 17 -5.61 13.91 -1.99
C ALA A 17 -4.61 12.80 -1.61
N ASN A 18 -4.44 12.48 -0.32
CA ASN A 18 -3.59 11.37 0.12
C ASN A 18 -4.22 10.02 -0.16
N ALA A 19 -5.54 9.85 -0.03
CA ALA A 19 -6.19 8.56 -0.30
C ALA A 19 -6.05 8.11 -1.77
N GLU A 20 -5.92 9.07 -2.68
CA GLU A 20 -5.65 8.81 -4.10
C GLU A 20 -4.15 8.61 -4.39
N LYS A 21 -3.25 9.22 -3.60
CA LYS A 21 -1.80 9.10 -3.75
C LYS A 21 -1.17 7.98 -2.91
N LEU A 22 -1.91 7.44 -1.95
CA LEU A 22 -1.51 6.33 -1.09
C LEU A 22 -2.26 5.05 -1.44
N PRO A 23 -1.59 3.89 -1.37
CA PRO A 23 -2.28 2.61 -1.43
C PRO A 23 -3.18 2.41 -0.19
N PRO A 24 -4.24 1.60 -0.29
CA PRO A 24 -5.12 1.28 0.83
C PRO A 24 -4.37 0.59 1.95
N ASP A 25 -4.92 0.70 3.15
CA ASP A 25 -4.41 0.00 4.33
C ASP A 25 -4.44 -1.52 4.16
N HIS A 26 -5.41 -2.06 3.41
CA HIS A 26 -5.56 -3.49 3.17
C HIS A 26 -5.85 -3.75 1.70
N VAL A 27 -4.96 -4.50 1.05
CA VAL A 27 -5.15 -4.99 -0.32
C VAL A 27 -4.74 -6.45 -0.41
N ALA A 28 -5.47 -7.21 -1.21
CA ALA A 28 -5.12 -8.56 -1.64
C ALA A 28 -4.96 -8.62 -3.16
N ILE A 29 -3.99 -9.40 -3.65
CA ILE A 29 -3.82 -9.67 -5.09
C ILE A 29 -4.73 -10.79 -5.59
N ASN A 30 -5.24 -11.61 -4.66
CA ASN A 30 -6.09 -12.73 -4.98
C ASN A 30 -7.51 -12.25 -5.30
N PRO A 31 -8.04 -12.45 -6.52
CA PRO A 31 -9.37 -11.99 -6.93
C PRO A 31 -10.52 -12.64 -6.16
N ARG A 32 -10.25 -13.68 -5.36
CA ARG A 32 -11.24 -14.32 -4.49
C ARG A 32 -11.34 -13.66 -3.10
N SER A 33 -10.46 -12.73 -2.78
CA SER A 33 -10.48 -11.99 -1.52
C SER A 33 -11.44 -10.81 -1.61
N GLU A 34 -12.09 -10.46 -0.49
CA GLU A 34 -12.95 -9.27 -0.38
C GLU A 34 -12.16 -7.96 -0.54
N PHE A 35 -10.86 -7.99 -0.26
CA PHE A 35 -9.93 -6.85 -0.35
C PHE A 35 -9.20 -6.77 -1.69
N PHE A 36 -9.69 -7.46 -2.73
CA PHE A 36 -9.12 -7.39 -4.06
C PHE A 36 -9.54 -6.11 -4.77
N ASP A 37 -8.56 -5.28 -5.13
CA ASP A 37 -8.78 -4.03 -5.87
C ASP A 37 -7.90 -4.01 -7.13
N ALA A 38 -8.50 -4.38 -8.26
CA ALA A 38 -7.79 -4.49 -9.52
C ALA A 38 -7.22 -3.16 -10.01
N ASP A 39 -7.90 -2.03 -9.77
CA ASP A 39 -7.49 -0.73 -10.28
C ASP A 39 -6.27 -0.21 -9.54
N ARG A 40 -6.21 -0.42 -8.22
CA ARG A 40 -5.03 -0.08 -7.42
C ARG A 40 -3.85 -1.00 -7.70
N LEU A 41 -4.10 -2.29 -7.91
CA LEU A 41 -3.06 -3.25 -8.30
C LEU A 41 -2.47 -2.94 -9.68
N ARG A 42 -3.30 -2.50 -10.63
CA ARG A 42 -2.84 -2.06 -11.96
C ARG A 42 -1.90 -0.87 -11.90
N ARG A 43 -2.12 0.07 -10.97
CA ARG A 43 -1.22 1.21 -10.75
C ARG A 43 0.17 0.78 -10.26
N GLY A 44 0.27 -0.40 -9.66
CA GLY A 44 1.51 -0.93 -9.10
C GLY A 44 1.72 -0.45 -7.67
N ILE A 45 1.59 -1.38 -6.72
CA ILE A 45 1.83 -1.13 -5.30
C ILE A 45 3.14 -1.80 -4.90
N ALA A 46 4.10 -1.02 -4.44
CA ALA A 46 5.30 -1.54 -3.81
C ALA A 46 5.12 -1.58 -2.31
N ILE A 47 5.62 -2.66 -1.69
CA ILE A 47 5.53 -2.86 -0.25
C ILE A 47 6.92 -3.17 0.29
N ARG A 48 7.26 -2.52 1.40
CA ARG A 48 8.45 -2.79 2.21
C ARG A 48 8.00 -3.34 3.54
N PHE A 49 8.51 -4.52 3.86
CA PHE A 49 8.24 -5.21 5.11
C PHE A 49 9.53 -5.40 5.88
N LYS A 50 9.58 -4.93 7.13
CA LYS A 50 10.80 -4.98 7.98
C LYS A 50 12.04 -4.40 7.28
N GLY A 51 11.89 -3.28 6.56
CA GLY A 51 12.98 -2.62 5.84
C GLY A 51 13.37 -3.29 4.51
N THR A 52 12.77 -4.43 4.15
CA THR A 52 13.04 -5.14 2.88
C THR A 52 11.88 -4.95 1.92
N GLN A 53 12.14 -4.45 0.71
CA GLN A 53 11.13 -4.40 -0.35
C GLN A 53 10.79 -5.83 -0.80
N ARG A 54 9.51 -6.15 -0.83
CA ARG A 54 8.98 -7.47 -1.13
C ARG A 54 8.00 -7.36 -2.30
N ARG A 55 8.14 -8.25 -3.27
CA ARG A 55 7.27 -8.33 -4.47
C ARG A 55 6.47 -9.65 -4.51
N ASP A 56 6.78 -10.54 -3.59
CA ASP A 56 6.17 -11.82 -3.28
C ASP A 56 4.98 -11.68 -2.31
N ILE A 57 4.48 -10.46 -2.08
CA ILE A 57 3.35 -10.19 -1.20
C ILE A 57 2.05 -10.46 -1.95
N GLU A 58 1.23 -11.28 -1.33
CA GLU A 58 -0.11 -11.66 -1.78
C GLU A 58 -1.18 -10.78 -1.15
N GLU A 59 -0.98 -10.38 0.10
CA GLU A 59 -1.93 -9.57 0.84
C GLU A 59 -1.20 -8.82 1.94
N TYR A 60 -1.65 -7.63 2.29
CA TYR A 60 -1.10 -6.90 3.42
C TYR A 60 -2.18 -6.14 4.17
N CYS A 61 -1.91 -5.86 5.44
CA CYS A 61 -2.69 -4.96 6.25
C CYS A 61 -1.73 -4.06 7.04
N ILE A 62 -1.74 -2.76 6.74
CA ILE A 62 -0.90 -1.75 7.41
C ILE A 62 -1.40 -1.50 8.83
N SER A 63 -2.71 -1.35 9.00
CA SER A 63 -3.35 -1.06 10.29
C SER A 63 -3.10 -2.16 11.34
N GLU A 64 -3.19 -3.42 10.93
CA GLU A 64 -2.84 -4.55 11.79
C GLU A 64 -1.33 -4.85 11.81
N GLY A 65 -0.58 -4.42 10.79
CA GLY A 65 0.88 -4.59 10.70
C GLY A 65 1.28 -6.02 10.33
N TRP A 66 0.73 -6.56 9.25
CA TRP A 66 1.11 -7.86 8.73
C TRP A 66 1.08 -7.94 7.20
N VAL A 67 1.84 -8.88 6.66
CA VAL A 67 1.81 -9.25 5.23
C VAL A 67 1.64 -10.77 5.09
N ARG A 68 0.95 -11.22 4.05
CA ARG A 68 1.01 -12.59 3.55
C ARG A 68 1.93 -12.60 2.35
N VAL A 69 2.96 -13.42 2.40
CA VAL A 69 3.89 -13.64 1.29
C VAL A 69 3.81 -15.07 0.79
N GLN A 70 4.11 -15.29 -0.49
CA GLN A 70 4.30 -16.64 -0.99
C GLN A 70 5.51 -17.31 -0.32
N ALA A 71 5.32 -18.51 0.22
CA ALA A 71 6.36 -19.34 0.80
C ALA A 71 7.13 -20.09 -0.30
N GLY A 72 7.92 -19.33 -1.06
CA GLY A 72 8.68 -19.83 -2.20
C GLY A 72 7.79 -20.27 -3.35
N LYS A 73 8.21 -21.31 -4.10
CA LYS A 73 7.50 -21.82 -5.28
C LYS A 73 6.48 -22.91 -4.97
N THR A 74 6.17 -23.13 -3.69
CA THR A 74 5.31 -24.23 -3.24
C THR A 74 3.85 -23.86 -3.48
N MET A 75 3.07 -24.82 -3.98
CA MET A 75 1.63 -24.69 -4.18
C MET A 75 0.88 -25.60 -3.19
N ASP A 76 -0.32 -25.20 -2.80
CA ASP A 76 -1.25 -26.01 -2.01
C ASP A 76 -1.87 -27.14 -2.85
N ARG A 77 -2.69 -27.98 -2.21
CA ARG A 77 -3.40 -29.10 -2.88
C ARG A 77 -4.40 -28.65 -3.95
N LYS A 78 -4.75 -27.37 -3.98
CA LYS A 78 -5.68 -26.74 -4.93
C LYS A 78 -4.95 -25.96 -6.03
N GLY A 79 -3.61 -25.98 -6.05
CA GLY A 79 -2.78 -25.26 -7.01
C GLY A 79 -2.61 -23.77 -6.70
N ASN A 80 -3.03 -23.29 -5.53
CA ASN A 80 -2.77 -21.91 -5.12
C ASN A 80 -1.37 -21.80 -4.50
N PRO A 81 -0.67 -20.68 -4.63
CA PRO A 81 0.58 -20.45 -3.93
C PRO A 81 0.41 -20.64 -2.43
N LEU A 82 1.33 -21.36 -1.80
CA LEU A 82 1.36 -21.47 -0.34
C LEU A 82 1.76 -20.10 0.21
N THR A 83 0.95 -19.51 1.08
CA THR A 83 1.24 -18.22 1.69
C THR A 83 1.54 -18.34 3.18
N ILE A 84 2.43 -17.49 3.68
CA ILE A 84 2.74 -17.36 5.10
C ILE A 84 2.44 -15.94 5.57
N LYS A 85 1.78 -15.83 6.73
CA LYS A 85 1.52 -14.54 7.38
C LYS A 85 2.73 -14.14 8.22
N LEU A 86 3.27 -12.96 7.97
CA LEU A 86 4.38 -12.36 8.69
C LEU A 86 3.89 -11.06 9.35
N ASN A 87 4.12 -10.93 10.66
CA ASN A 87 3.78 -9.72 11.40
C ASN A 87 5.02 -8.80 11.53
N GLY A 88 4.81 -7.49 11.41
CA GLY A 88 5.87 -6.49 11.48
C GLY A 88 5.50 -5.16 10.82
N PRO A 89 6.43 -4.19 10.82
CA PRO A 89 6.22 -2.90 10.14
C PRO A 89 6.03 -3.12 8.64
N VAL A 90 4.90 -2.59 8.14
CA VAL A 90 4.49 -2.59 6.74
C VAL A 90 4.48 -1.15 6.25
N GLU A 91 5.15 -0.93 5.13
CA GLU A 91 5.19 0.34 4.42
C GLU A 91 4.75 0.08 2.98
N ALA A 92 3.77 0.80 2.46
CA ALA A 92 3.27 0.63 1.10
C ALA A 92 3.22 1.97 0.37
N TRP A 93 3.57 1.99 -0.91
CA TRP A 93 3.49 3.17 -1.77
C TRP A 93 3.15 2.76 -3.20
N TYR A 94 2.67 3.69 -4.02
CA TYR A 94 2.50 3.43 -5.45
C TYR A 94 3.82 3.59 -6.18
N GLU A 95 4.16 2.61 -7.03
CA GLU A 95 5.36 2.66 -7.88
C GLU A 95 5.28 3.79 -8.92
N ASP A 96 4.07 4.20 -9.30
CA ASP A 96 3.77 5.26 -10.28
C ASP A 96 4.23 6.67 -9.85
N LEU A 97 4.31 6.95 -8.54
CA LEU A 97 4.68 8.29 -8.04
C LEU A 97 6.20 8.54 -7.96
N GLY A 98 7.05 7.54 -8.17
CA GLY A 98 8.52 7.70 -8.15
C GLY A 98 9.11 7.99 -6.76
N ASP A 99 10.22 8.74 -6.69
CA ASP A 99 10.98 8.98 -5.46
C ASP A 99 10.27 9.88 -4.42
N ASP A 100 9.32 10.71 -4.86
CA ASP A 100 8.48 11.57 -4.00
C ASP A 100 7.15 10.89 -3.62
N ALA A 101 7.04 9.57 -3.80
CA ALA A 101 5.84 8.83 -3.48
C ALA A 101 5.55 8.87 -1.96
N PRO A 102 4.34 9.26 -1.55
CA PRO A 102 3.94 9.17 -0.16
C PRO A 102 3.84 7.69 0.24
N VAL A 103 4.36 7.37 1.42
CA VAL A 103 4.42 5.99 1.94
C VAL A 103 3.35 5.83 3.03
N ALA A 104 2.39 4.95 2.79
CA ALA A 104 1.42 4.50 3.78
C ALA A 104 2.14 3.59 4.76
N LYS A 105 2.13 3.97 6.03
CA LYS A 105 2.67 3.16 7.13
C LYS A 105 1.82 3.37 8.37
N LYS A 106 1.83 2.38 9.26
CA LYS A 106 1.21 2.54 10.57
C LYS A 106 2.00 3.59 11.35
N GLY A 107 1.37 4.73 11.62
CA GLY A 107 1.90 5.84 12.41
C GLY A 107 2.18 5.46 13.86
#